data_AF-A0A3D0JK55-F1
#
_entry.id   AF-A0A3D0JK55-F1
#
_cell.length_a   1.000
_cell.length_b   1.000
_cell.length_c   1.000
_cell.angle_alpha   90.00
_cell.angle_beta   90.00
_cell.angle_gamma   90.00
#
_symmetry.space_group_name_H-M   'P 1'
#
loop_
_entity.id
_entity.type
_entity.pdbx_description
1 polymer ?
#
loop_
_entity_poly.entity_id
_entity_poly.type
_entity_poly.pdbx_seq_one_letter_code
_entity_poly.pdbx_strand_id
1 'polypeptide(L)'
;MDQQSVEIIDALNQLEVGLRDLGLWSDERPTAEALASTLPFCYDTLELEQWLQFVFLGRMREILEQDDRLPDSCAIYPYIEMLSGAGKTVHP
;
A
#
# COMPACT_ATOMS: atom_id res chain seq x y z
N MET A 1 -8.44 4.30 20.43
CA MET A 1 -7.04 4.54 20.04
C MET A 1 -6.14 3.64 20.87
N ASP A 2 -6.18 2.35 20.56
CA ASP A 2 -5.31 1.34 21.14
C ASP A 2 -3.86 1.54 20.69
N GLN A 3 -2.91 1.03 21.48
CA GLN A 3 -1.46 1.12 21.19
C GLN A 3 -1.14 0.59 19.77
N GLN A 4 -1.83 -0.47 19.35
CA GLN A 4 -1.68 -1.07 18.03
C GLN A 4 -2.02 -0.09 16.89
N SER A 5 -3.09 0.71 17.02
CA SER A 5 -3.48 1.69 16.00
C SER A 5 -2.42 2.78 15.84
N VAL A 6 -1.81 3.21 16.94
CA VAL A 6 -0.73 4.22 16.92
C VAL A 6 0.49 3.70 16.16
N GLU A 7 0.92 2.47 16.42
CA GLU A 7 2.05 1.85 15.73
C GLU A 7 1.80 1.69 14.23
N ILE A 8 0.56 1.35 13.84
CA ILE A 8 0.18 1.22 12.44
C ILE A 8 0.15 2.58 11.75
N ILE A 9 -0.40 3.62 12.40
CA ILE A 9 -0.37 4.98 11.86
C ILE A 9 1.07 5.42 11.60
N ASP A 10 1.97 5.16 12.54
CA ASP A 10 3.39 5.48 12.39
C ASP A 10 4.01 4.72 11.20
N ALA A 11 3.75 3.41 11.10
CA ALA A 11 4.22 2.59 9.98
C ALA A 11 3.70 3.06 8.61
N LEU A 12 2.42 3.47 8.53
CA LEU A 12 1.83 4.03 7.30
C LEU A 12 2.49 5.36 6.92
N ASN A 13 2.79 6.20 7.91
CA ASN A 13 3.48 7.47 7.67
C ASN A 13 4.93 7.23 7.23
N GLN A 14 5.64 6.28 7.84
CA GLN A 14 6.99 5.89 7.41
C GLN A 14 6.99 5.33 5.98
N LEU A 15 5.98 4.52 5.61
CA LEU A 15 5.81 4.04 4.25
C LEU A 15 5.63 5.20 3.26
N GLU A 16 4.76 6.16 3.57
CA GLU A 16 4.55 7.36 2.76
C GLU A 16 5.84 8.17 2.58
N VAL A 17 6.60 8.37 3.66
CA VAL A 17 7.90 9.06 3.61
C VAL A 17 8.90 8.28 2.76
N GLY A 18 9.00 6.97 2.94
CA GLY A 18 9.90 6.11 2.16
C GLY A 18 9.60 6.13 0.66
N LEU A 19 8.32 6.06 0.28
CA LEU A 19 7.90 6.18 -1.12
C LEU A 19 8.31 7.53 -1.73
N ARG A 20 8.19 8.62 -0.96
CA ARG A 20 8.62 9.96 -1.41
C ARG A 20 10.12 10.09 -1.53
N ASP A 21 10.86 9.59 -0.54
CA ASP A 21 12.33 9.66 -0.52
C ASP A 21 12.94 8.89 -1.69
N LEU A 22 12.36 7.72 -2.01
CA LEU A 22 12.75 6.91 -3.17
C LEU A 22 12.26 7.48 -4.52
N GLY A 23 11.49 8.57 -4.52
CA GLY A 23 10.92 9.14 -5.74
C GLY A 23 9.85 8.27 -6.41
N LEU A 24 9.26 7.34 -5.65
CA LEU A 24 8.21 6.42 -6.11
C LEU A 24 6.79 6.96 -5.86
N TRP A 25 6.70 8.04 -5.10
CA TRP A 25 5.44 8.74 -4.85
C TRP A 25 4.89 9.35 -6.13
N SER A 26 3.64 9.02 -6.45
CA SER A 26 2.96 9.52 -7.63
C SER A 26 2.11 10.75 -7.29
N ASP A 27 2.41 11.90 -7.89
CA ASP A 27 1.56 13.09 -7.77
C ASP A 27 0.24 12.95 -8.54
N GLU A 28 0.23 12.16 -9.61
CA GLU A 28 -0.96 11.92 -10.41
C GLU A 28 -1.76 10.73 -9.87
N ARG A 29 -3.04 10.96 -9.56
CA ARG A 29 -3.95 9.91 -9.15
C ARG A 29 -4.30 9.03 -10.36
N PRO A 30 -4.20 7.69 -10.25
CA PRO A 30 -4.62 6.79 -11.32
C PRO A 30 -6.09 6.99 -11.67
N THR A 31 -6.45 6.61 -12.89
CA THR A 31 -7.83 6.69 -13.35
C THR A 31 -8.74 5.80 -12.50
N ALA A 32 -10.02 6.17 -12.42
CA ALA A 32 -11.01 5.38 -11.68
C ALA A 32 -11.10 3.94 -12.22
N GLU A 33 -10.92 3.75 -13.53
CA GLU A 33 -10.86 2.44 -14.17
C GLU A 33 -9.65 1.63 -13.69
N ALA A 34 -8.48 2.26 -13.59
CA ALA A 34 -7.27 1.59 -13.09
C ALA A 34 -7.42 1.16 -11.62
N LEU A 35 -8.02 2.02 -10.78
CA LEU A 35 -8.32 1.72 -9.37
C LEU A 35 -9.44 0.69 -9.21
N ALA A 36 -10.33 0.56 -10.20
CA ALA A 36 -11.43 -0.39 -10.22
C ALA A 36 -11.07 -1.74 -10.87
N SER A 37 -9.77 -2.01 -11.12
CA SER A 37 -9.35 -3.31 -11.61
C SER A 37 -9.81 -4.43 -10.66
N THR A 38 -10.37 -5.48 -11.23
CA THR A 38 -10.85 -6.66 -10.49
C THR A 38 -9.72 -7.64 -10.14
N LEU A 39 -8.52 -7.41 -10.65
CA LEU A 39 -7.35 -8.25 -10.35
C LEU A 39 -6.76 -7.91 -8.98
N PRO A 40 -6.12 -8.89 -8.30
CA PRO A 40 -5.55 -8.65 -6.99
C PRO A 40 -4.48 -7.55 -7.07
N PHE A 41 -4.49 -6.61 -6.11
CA PHE A 41 -3.56 -5.47 -6.08
C PHE A 41 -3.56 -4.57 -7.31
N CYS A 42 -4.54 -4.70 -8.22
CA CYS A 42 -4.59 -3.99 -9.50
C CYS A 42 -3.26 -4.08 -10.28
N TYR A 43 -2.55 -5.22 -10.20
CA TYR A 43 -1.19 -5.34 -10.76
C TYR A 43 -1.09 -5.16 -12.28
N ASP A 44 -2.22 -5.19 -12.98
CA ASP A 44 -2.31 -5.00 -14.43
C ASP A 44 -2.40 -3.52 -14.83
N THR A 45 -2.98 -2.69 -13.96
CA THR A 45 -3.24 -1.27 -14.23
C THR A 45 -2.38 -0.33 -13.41
N LEU A 46 -1.87 -0.77 -12.26
CA LEU A 46 -1.10 0.03 -11.31
C LEU A 46 0.26 -0.61 -11.05
N GLU A 47 1.28 0.25 -10.91
CA GLU A 47 2.52 -0.18 -10.26
C GLU A 47 2.30 -0.37 -8.75
N LEU A 48 3.15 -1.18 -8.12
CA LEU A 48 3.04 -1.55 -6.71
C LEU A 48 2.96 -0.31 -5.80
N GLU A 49 3.76 0.71 -6.09
CA GLU A 49 3.88 1.93 -5.31
C GLU A 49 2.63 2.81 -5.43
N GLN A 50 2.01 2.84 -6.61
CA GLN A 50 0.72 3.50 -6.83
C GLN A 50 -0.39 2.79 -6.06
N TRP A 51 -0.41 1.46 -6.09
CA TRP A 51 -1.36 0.69 -5.30
C TRP A 51 -1.16 0.93 -3.79
N LEU A 52 0.09 0.94 -3.32
CA LEU A 52 0.42 1.24 -1.92
C LEU A 52 -0.08 2.64 -1.53
N GLN A 53 0.18 3.65 -2.36
CA GLN A 53 -0.22 5.02 -2.11
C GLN A 53 -1.75 5.22 -2.13
N PHE A 54 -2.42 4.79 -3.19
CA PHE A 54 -3.81 5.18 -3.45
C PHE A 54 -4.84 4.19 -2.90
N VAL A 55 -4.47 2.92 -2.74
CA VAL A 55 -5.40 1.89 -2.26
C VAL A 55 -5.05 1.50 -0.82
N PHE A 56 -3.80 1.14 -0.55
CA PHE A 56 -3.40 0.62 0.76
C PHE A 56 -3.40 1.69 1.85
N LEU A 57 -2.67 2.81 1.67
CA LEU A 57 -2.63 3.89 2.65
C LEU A 57 -4.02 4.45 2.94
N GLY A 58 -4.82 4.67 1.89
CA GLY A 58 -6.21 5.17 2.02
C GLY A 58 -7.07 4.21 2.83
N ARG A 59 -7.13 2.94 2.43
CA ARG A 59 -7.93 1.92 3.12
C ARG A 59 -7.52 1.73 4.58
N MET A 60 -6.21 1.69 4.87
CA MET A 60 -5.73 1.51 6.24
C MET A 60 -6.08 2.72 7.11
N ARG A 61 -5.95 3.95 6.58
CA ARG A 61 -6.37 5.17 7.27
C ARG A 61 -7.88 5.16 7.54
N GLU A 62 -8.70 4.78 6.57
CA GLU A 62 -10.17 4.65 6.77
C GLU A 62 -10.52 3.65 7.88
N ILE A 63 -9.90 2.48 7.91
CA ILE A 63 -10.12 1.47 8.96
C ILE A 63 -9.75 2.02 10.34
N LEU A 64 -8.62 2.72 10.43
CA LEU A 64 -8.15 3.34 11.67
C LEU A 64 -9.06 4.48 12.13
N GLU A 65 -9.56 5.30 11.19
CA GLU A 65 -10.50 6.39 11.48
C GLU A 65 -11.87 5.86 11.95
N GLN A 66 -12.29 4.71 11.43
CA GLN A 66 -13.53 4.05 11.84
C GLN A 66 -13.41 3.19 13.09
N ASP A 67 -12.20 3.06 13.66
CA ASP A 67 -11.90 2.14 14.78
C ASP A 67 -12.36 0.69 14.46
N ASP A 68 -12.33 0.33 13.18
CA ASP A 68 -12.76 -0.99 12.70
C ASP A 68 -11.66 -2.04 12.91
N ARG A 69 -12.00 -3.33 12.81
CA ARG A 69 -11.00 -4.38 12.94
C ARG A 69 -10.05 -4.36 11.75
N LEU A 70 -8.77 -4.22 12.07
CA LEU A 70 -7.70 -4.41 11.10
C LEU A 70 -7.74 -5.82 10.51
N PRO A 71 -7.44 -5.97 9.22
CA PRO A 71 -7.42 -7.27 8.57
C PRO A 71 -6.36 -8.18 9.23
N ASP A 72 -6.74 -9.40 9.58
CA ASP A 72 -5.87 -10.39 10.23
C ASP A 72 -4.69 -10.84 9.34
N SER A 73 -4.72 -10.55 8.04
CA SER A 73 -3.64 -10.88 7.11
C SER A 73 -3.56 -9.89 5.96
N CYS A 74 -2.34 -9.43 5.69
CA CYS A 74 -2.03 -8.62 4.52
C CYS A 74 -1.44 -9.53 3.43
N ALA A 75 -2.24 -9.87 2.41
CA ALA A 75 -1.84 -10.77 1.34
C ALA A 75 -0.79 -10.18 0.37
N ILE A 76 -0.31 -8.97 0.61
CA ILE A 76 0.70 -8.34 -0.25
C ILE A 76 2.11 -8.89 -0.04
N TYR A 77 2.40 -9.42 1.15
CA TYR A 77 3.71 -9.98 1.47
C TYR A 77 4.17 -11.06 0.45
N PRO A 78 3.38 -12.11 0.15
CA PRO A 78 3.78 -13.09 -0.86
C PRO A 78 3.89 -12.50 -2.27
N TYR A 79 3.16 -11.43 -2.58
CA TYR A 79 3.26 -10.74 -3.86
C TYR A 79 4.58 -9.96 -3.99
N ILE A 80 5.02 -9.29 -2.92
CA ILE A 80 6.32 -8.61 -2.85
C ILE A 80 7.46 -9.62 -2.96
N GLU A 81 7.36 -10.77 -2.26
CA GLU A 81 8.36 -11.84 -2.36
C GLU A 81 8.45 -12.38 -3.80
N MET A 82 7.32 -12.54 -4.49
CA MET A 82 7.28 -12.96 -5.90
C MET A 82 7.99 -11.94 -6.82
N LEU A 83 7.79 -10.63 -6.59
CA LEU A 83 8.47 -9.57 -7.36
C LEU A 83 9.99 -9.56 -7.12
N SER A 84 10.41 -9.76 -5.88
CA SER A 84 11.83 -9.88 -5.50
C SER A 84 12.49 -11.08 -6.17
N GLY A 85 11.81 -12.23 -6.19
CA GLY A 85 12.27 -13.44 -6.89
C GLY A 85 12.36 -13.29 -8.41
N ALA A 86 11.66 -12.32 -9.00
CA ALA A 86 11.64 -12.06 -10.43
C ALA A 86 12.73 -11.08 -10.92
N GLY A 87 13.60 -10.58 -10.03
CA GLY A 87 14.72 -9.71 -10.39
C GLY A 87 14.40 -8.21 -10.44
N LYS A 88 13.22 -7.77 -9.96
CA LYS A 88 13.00 -6.36 -9.61
C LYS A 88 13.65 -6.11 -8.24
N THR A 89 14.60 -5.18 -8.17
CA THR A 89 15.24 -4.77 -6.91
C THR A 89 14.22 -4.10 -6.01
N VAL A 90 13.65 -4.86 -5.08
CA VAL A 90 12.92 -4.30 -3.93
C VAL A 90 13.97 -3.69 -3.02
N HIS A 91 14.00 -2.36 -2.94
CA HIS A 91 14.89 -1.67 -2.01
C HIS A 91 14.45 -1.99 -0.56
N PRO A 92 15.40 -2.37 0.31
CA PRO A 92 15.12 -2.71 1.71
C PRO A 92 14.71 -1.49 2.54
#